data_AF-X0TND4-F1
#
_entry.id   AF-X0TND4-F1
#
_cell.length_a   1.000
_cell.length_b   1.000
_cell.length_c   1.000
_cell.angle_alpha   90.00
_cell.angle_beta   90.00
_cell.angle_gamma   90.00
#
_symmetry.space_group_name_H-M   'P 1'
#
loop_
_entity.id
_entity.type
_entity.pdbx_description
1 polymer ?
#
loop_
_entity_poly.entity_id
_entity_poly.type
_entity_poly.pdbx_seq_one_letter_code
_entity_poly.pdbx_strand_id
1 'polypeptide(L)'
;MRLGVAGFSHETVSFWPGVTSLEDFERTALYGADVIEKLRGTNSSIGGFIDVCEGEGVGLVPICAAQGGATATVADEVYDHYVPYMKKGFAEVAGELDGILLALHGAMATESRQDPETDAVREIRHVMGYEIPIMVAFDLHGNKDKAILREA
;
A
#
# COMPACT_ATOMS: atom_id res chain seq x y z
N MET A 1 -16.36 -13.78 3.34
CA MET A 1 -15.28 -12.87 3.75
C MET A 1 -14.93 -11.98 2.58
N ARG A 2 -14.71 -10.69 2.81
CA ARG A 2 -14.30 -9.70 1.81
C ARG A 2 -13.15 -8.86 2.38
N LEU A 3 -12.06 -8.75 1.64
CA LEU A 3 -10.87 -8.03 2.07
C LEU A 3 -10.59 -6.86 1.13
N GLY A 4 -10.28 -5.69 1.70
CA GLY A 4 -9.78 -4.56 0.93
C GLY A 4 -8.31 -4.79 0.57
N VAL A 5 -7.87 -4.39 -0.63
CA VAL A 5 -6.47 -4.48 -1.02
C VAL A 5 -5.95 -3.18 -1.62
N ALA A 6 -4.80 -2.72 -1.14
CA ALA A 6 -4.11 -1.57 -1.69
C ALA A 6 -2.59 -1.65 -1.48
N GLY A 7 -1.83 -0.83 -2.20
CA GLY A 7 -0.40 -0.73 -1.99
C GLY A 7 0.24 0.40 -2.78
N PHE A 8 1.36 0.88 -2.25
CA PHE A 8 2.27 1.80 -2.94
C PHE A 8 3.66 1.52 -2.38
N SER A 9 4.59 1.17 -3.27
CA SER A 9 5.86 0.54 -2.89
C SER A 9 7.05 1.29 -3.49
N HIS A 10 8.06 1.55 -2.66
CA HIS A 10 9.33 2.15 -3.07
C HIS A 10 10.44 1.84 -2.06
N GLU A 11 11.64 1.64 -2.58
CA GLU A 11 12.86 1.56 -1.78
C GLU A 11 13.68 2.85 -1.95
N THR A 12 13.85 3.60 -0.87
CA THR A 12 14.54 4.89 -0.93
C THR A 12 16.04 4.77 -0.75
N VAL A 13 16.78 5.26 -1.74
CA VAL A 13 18.22 5.49 -1.71
C VAL A 13 18.46 6.98 -1.42
N SER A 14 18.54 7.34 -0.15
CA SER A 14 18.54 8.74 0.32
C SER A 14 19.71 9.61 -0.16
N PHE A 15 20.80 9.00 -0.64
CA PHE A 15 21.97 9.69 -1.20
C PHE A 15 21.97 9.72 -2.74
N TRP A 16 20.98 9.12 -3.40
CA TRP A 16 20.82 9.25 -4.85
C TRP A 16 20.30 10.66 -5.16
N PRO A 17 20.95 11.43 -6.07
CA PRO A 17 20.51 12.77 -6.43
C PRO A 17 19.13 12.81 -7.11
N GLY A 18 18.32 13.80 -6.76
CA GLY A 18 17.00 14.02 -7.35
C GLY A 18 15.87 13.50 -6.46
N VAL A 19 14.70 13.33 -7.05
CA VAL A 19 13.47 12.94 -6.35
C VAL A 19 12.69 11.97 -7.24
N THR A 20 12.10 10.94 -6.64
CA THR A 20 11.12 10.06 -7.31
C THR A 20 9.75 10.73 -7.26
N SER A 21 9.24 11.13 -8.41
CA SER A 21 8.03 11.95 -8.53
C SER A 21 6.75 11.13 -8.51
N LEU A 22 5.61 11.81 -8.37
CA LEU A 22 4.31 11.16 -8.59
C LEU A 22 4.16 10.63 -10.02
N GLU A 23 4.69 11.33 -11.03
CA GLU A 23 4.68 10.84 -12.41
C GLU A 23 5.37 9.47 -12.53
N ASP A 24 6.46 9.24 -11.78
CA ASP A 24 7.19 7.97 -11.80
C ASP A 24 6.33 6.82 -11.26
N PHE A 25 5.53 7.06 -10.21
CA PHE A 25 4.58 6.07 -9.69
C PHE A 25 3.42 5.84 -10.67
N GLU A 26 2.85 6.91 -11.23
CA GLU A 26 1.69 6.85 -12.14
C GLU A 26 1.98 6.05 -13.42
N ARG A 27 3.24 5.88 -13.81
CA ARG A 27 3.63 5.01 -14.94
C ARG A 27 3.24 3.54 -14.76
N THR A 28 3.11 3.08 -13.52
CA THR A 28 2.75 1.70 -13.19
C THR A 28 1.49 1.59 -12.33
N ALA A 29 0.85 2.72 -12.02
CA ALA A 29 -0.30 2.76 -11.15
C ALA A 29 -1.48 2.00 -11.74
N LEU A 30 -2.12 1.22 -10.89
CA LEU A 30 -3.34 0.47 -11.15
C LEU A 30 -4.40 0.92 -10.17
N TYR A 31 -5.63 1.06 -10.64
CA TYR A 31 -6.75 1.58 -9.86
C TYR A 31 -7.96 0.66 -9.98
N GLY A 32 -8.66 0.44 -8.87
CA GLY A 32 -9.86 -0.37 -8.83
C GLY A 32 -9.64 -1.77 -9.44
N ALA A 33 -10.53 -2.18 -10.34
CA ALA A 33 -10.52 -3.51 -10.94
C ALA A 33 -9.19 -3.87 -11.64
N ASP A 34 -8.47 -2.88 -12.20
CA ASP A 34 -7.19 -3.10 -12.89
C ASP A 34 -6.14 -3.72 -11.98
N VAL A 35 -6.19 -3.47 -10.67
CA VAL A 35 -5.28 -4.08 -9.70
C VAL A 35 -5.37 -5.61 -9.78
N ILE A 36 -6.59 -6.15 -9.80
CA ILE A 36 -6.80 -7.60 -9.86
C ILE A 36 -6.51 -8.11 -11.27
N GLU A 37 -7.02 -7.42 -12.29
CA GLU A 37 -6.87 -7.85 -13.68
C GLU A 37 -5.41 -7.94 -14.14
N LYS A 38 -4.56 -7.02 -13.69
CA LYS A 38 -3.16 -6.95 -14.11
C LYS A 38 -2.19 -7.69 -13.20
N LEU A 39 -2.52 -7.85 -11.91
CA LEU A 39 -1.61 -8.49 -10.95
C LEU A 39 -1.93 -9.96 -10.68
N ARG A 40 -3.09 -10.49 -11.11
CA ARG A 40 -3.40 -11.92 -11.02
C ARG A 40 -2.32 -12.77 -11.70
N GLY A 41 -1.85 -13.80 -11.00
CA GLY A 41 -0.81 -14.71 -11.51
C GLY A 41 0.58 -14.09 -11.65
N THR A 42 0.81 -12.90 -11.10
CA THR A 42 2.14 -12.30 -11.01
C THR A 42 2.85 -12.72 -9.73
N ASN A 43 4.18 -12.73 -9.73
CA ASN A 43 4.97 -12.99 -8.53
C ASN A 43 5.18 -11.72 -7.68
N SER A 44 4.12 -10.92 -7.52
CA SER A 44 4.09 -9.73 -6.67
C SER A 44 3.34 -10.02 -5.37
N SER A 45 3.52 -9.20 -4.33
CA SER A 45 2.79 -9.38 -3.05
C SER A 45 1.28 -9.37 -3.25
N ILE A 46 0.76 -8.42 -4.05
CA ILE A 46 -0.69 -8.37 -4.37
C ILE A 46 -1.09 -9.56 -5.25
N GLY A 47 -0.26 -10.00 -6.19
CA GLY A 47 -0.49 -11.24 -6.95
C GLY A 47 -0.69 -12.45 -6.03
N GLY A 48 0.17 -12.60 -5.02
CA GLY A 48 0.02 -13.64 -4.00
C GLY A 48 -1.25 -13.48 -3.16
N PHE A 49 -1.64 -12.25 -2.80
CA PHE A 49 -2.91 -12.00 -2.12
C PHE A 49 -4.10 -12.45 -2.96
N ILE A 50 -4.08 -12.17 -4.27
CA ILE A 50 -5.11 -12.58 -5.22
C ILE A 50 -5.20 -14.10 -5.27
N ASP A 51 -4.07 -14.78 -5.48
CA ASP A 51 -4.02 -16.24 -5.63
C ASP A 51 -4.59 -16.96 -4.39
N VAL A 52 -4.20 -16.51 -3.19
CA VAL A 52 -4.70 -17.09 -1.93
C VAL A 52 -6.20 -16.78 -1.74
N CYS A 53 -6.62 -15.54 -1.95
CA CYS A 53 -8.01 -15.15 -1.74
C CYS A 53 -8.96 -15.88 -2.72
N GLU A 54 -8.59 -15.97 -4.00
CA GLU A 54 -9.38 -16.70 -4.99
C GLU A 54 -9.45 -18.21 -4.66
N GLY A 55 -8.34 -18.81 -4.21
CA GLY A 55 -8.29 -20.21 -3.79
C GLY A 55 -9.18 -20.54 -2.58
N GLU A 56 -9.32 -19.58 -1.66
CA GLU A 56 -10.14 -19.71 -0.44
C GLU A 56 -11.57 -19.18 -0.61
N GLY A 57 -11.95 -18.70 -1.80
CA GLY A 57 -13.27 -18.12 -2.06
C GLY A 57 -13.53 -16.79 -1.32
N VAL A 58 -12.48 -16.04 -1.02
CA VAL A 58 -12.50 -14.74 -0.37
C VAL A 58 -12.59 -13.64 -1.43
N GLY A 59 -13.56 -12.72 -1.27
CA GLY A 59 -13.70 -11.59 -2.18
C GLY A 59 -12.64 -10.52 -1.93
N LEU A 60 -12.10 -9.92 -2.99
CA LEU A 60 -11.19 -8.77 -2.90
C LEU A 60 -11.88 -7.49 -3.39
N VAL A 61 -11.69 -6.40 -2.65
CA VAL A 61 -12.09 -5.05 -3.01
C VAL A 61 -10.83 -4.23 -3.28
N PRO A 62 -10.39 -4.10 -4.55
CA PRO A 62 -9.16 -3.40 -4.88
C PRO A 62 -9.34 -1.88 -4.86
N ILE A 63 -8.38 -1.17 -4.26
CA ILE A 63 -8.34 0.29 -4.25
C ILE A 63 -7.31 0.81 -5.25
N CYS A 64 -6.02 0.59 -4.99
CA CYS A 64 -4.93 0.95 -5.90
C CYS A 64 -3.67 0.13 -5.66
N ALA A 65 -2.79 0.07 -6.64
CA ALA A 65 -1.45 -0.48 -6.53
C ALA A 65 -0.48 0.37 -7.34
N ALA A 66 0.66 0.78 -6.78
CA ALA A 66 1.69 1.51 -7.51
C ALA A 66 3.09 1.15 -7.05
N GLN A 67 4.09 1.29 -7.92
CA GLN A 67 5.48 1.05 -7.58
C GLN A 67 6.41 2.11 -8.18
N GLY A 68 7.19 2.76 -7.32
CA GLY A 68 8.19 3.76 -7.70
C GLY A 68 9.59 3.19 -7.95
N GLY A 69 9.81 1.90 -7.69
CA GLY A 69 11.12 1.25 -7.83
C GLY A 69 12.05 1.48 -6.64
N ALA A 70 13.36 1.36 -6.88
CA ALA A 70 14.43 1.56 -5.90
C ALA A 70 15.34 2.72 -6.35
N THR A 71 15.02 3.93 -5.90
CA THR A 71 15.55 5.18 -6.47
C THR A 71 15.68 6.28 -5.41
N ALA A 72 15.93 7.53 -5.83
CA ALA A 72 16.04 8.68 -4.95
C ALA A 72 14.81 8.89 -4.04
N THR A 73 14.98 9.74 -3.03
CA THR A 73 13.92 10.14 -2.08
C THR A 73 12.60 10.45 -2.79
N VAL A 74 11.50 9.98 -2.22
CA VAL A 74 10.17 10.15 -2.81
C VAL A 74 9.65 11.57 -2.58
N ALA A 75 9.01 12.17 -3.59
CA ALA A 75 8.34 13.45 -3.42
C ALA A 75 7.21 13.33 -2.39
N ASP A 76 7.03 14.33 -1.53
CA ASP A 76 5.90 14.33 -0.58
C ASP A 76 4.54 14.18 -1.26
N GLU A 77 4.43 14.68 -2.50
CA GLU A 77 3.24 14.58 -3.35
C GLU A 77 2.76 13.13 -3.55
N VAL A 78 3.66 12.14 -3.57
CA VAL A 78 3.28 10.73 -3.69
C VAL A 78 2.46 10.27 -2.49
N TYR A 79 2.91 10.61 -1.29
CA TYR A 79 2.18 10.31 -0.06
C TYR A 79 0.85 11.06 -0.02
N ASP A 80 0.89 12.36 -0.33
CA ASP A 80 -0.28 13.24 -0.32
C ASP A 80 -1.32 12.87 -1.41
N HIS A 81 -0.93 12.08 -2.41
CA HIS A 81 -1.83 11.48 -3.39
C HIS A 81 -2.39 10.12 -2.93
N TYR A 82 -1.52 9.12 -2.70
CA TYR A 82 -1.98 7.74 -2.48
C TYR A 82 -2.65 7.52 -1.13
N VAL A 83 -2.19 8.18 -0.06
CA VAL A 83 -2.78 7.94 1.27
C VAL A 83 -4.23 8.47 1.34
N PRO A 84 -4.54 9.70 0.92
CA PRO A 84 -5.92 10.15 0.83
C PRO A 84 -6.78 9.30 -0.13
N TYR A 85 -6.21 8.86 -1.25
CA TYR A 85 -6.90 7.98 -2.20
C TYR A 85 -7.31 6.65 -1.54
N MET A 86 -6.37 5.97 -0.87
CA MET A 86 -6.63 4.72 -0.16
C MET A 86 -7.66 4.91 0.96
N LYS A 87 -7.50 5.95 1.78
CA LYS A 87 -8.45 6.26 2.87
C LYS A 87 -9.87 6.43 2.35
N LYS A 88 -10.04 7.20 1.27
CA LYS A 88 -11.34 7.42 0.65
C LYS A 88 -11.92 6.12 0.11
N GLY A 89 -11.13 5.36 -0.64
CA GLY A 89 -11.56 4.09 -1.22
C GLY A 89 -12.01 3.08 -0.15
N PHE A 90 -11.23 2.92 0.91
CA PHE A 90 -11.60 2.04 2.03
C PHE A 90 -12.83 2.54 2.80
N ALA A 91 -12.96 3.85 3.03
CA ALA A 91 -14.14 4.41 3.71
C ALA A 91 -15.44 4.13 2.95
N GLU A 92 -15.42 4.21 1.61
CA GLU A 92 -16.60 3.97 0.76
C GLU A 92 -17.12 2.53 0.86
N VAL A 93 -16.24 1.57 1.16
CA VAL A 93 -16.57 0.14 1.23
C VAL A 93 -16.48 -0.44 2.64
N ALA A 94 -16.28 0.41 3.66
CA ALA A 94 -15.94 -0.04 5.01
C ALA A 94 -16.96 -1.02 5.63
N GLY A 95 -18.26 -0.84 5.32
CA GLY A 95 -19.33 -1.72 5.80
C GLY A 95 -19.35 -3.11 5.17
N GLU A 96 -18.51 -3.36 4.16
CA GLU A 96 -18.42 -4.64 3.46
C GLU A 96 -17.14 -5.41 3.78
N LEU A 97 -16.17 -4.80 4.47
CA LEU A 97 -14.85 -5.38 4.67
C LEU A 97 -14.76 -6.12 6.00
N ASP A 98 -14.14 -7.30 5.95
CA ASP A 98 -13.76 -8.09 7.12
C ASP A 98 -12.27 -7.88 7.49
N GLY A 99 -11.52 -7.17 6.65
CA GLY A 99 -10.08 -6.93 6.82
C GLY A 99 -9.48 -6.17 5.64
N ILE A 100 -8.22 -5.73 5.81
CA ILE A 100 -7.44 -5.04 4.78
C ILE A 100 -6.09 -5.72 4.61
N LEU A 101 -5.66 -5.87 3.35
CA LEU A 101 -4.34 -6.31 2.95
C LEU A 101 -3.59 -5.14 2.30
N LEU A 102 -2.47 -4.74 2.90
CA LEU A 102 -1.60 -3.70 2.35
C LEU A 102 -0.30 -4.30 1.85
N ALA A 103 0.07 -3.97 0.62
CA ALA A 103 1.38 -4.29 0.05
C ALA A 103 2.24 -3.02 0.06
N LEU A 104 3.14 -2.93 1.04
CA LEU A 104 4.07 -1.82 1.23
C LEU A 104 5.51 -2.36 1.10
N HIS A 105 6.48 -1.49 0.82
CA HIS A 105 7.87 -1.94 0.73
C HIS A 105 8.49 -2.10 2.11
N GLY A 106 8.33 -1.07 2.94
CA GLY A 106 8.97 -0.93 4.23
C GLY A 106 10.20 -0.03 4.22
N ALA A 107 10.69 0.42 3.07
CA ALA A 107 11.91 1.24 2.99
C ALA A 107 11.68 2.58 2.26
N MET A 108 10.43 3.01 2.16
CA MET A 108 10.11 4.29 1.56
C MET A 108 10.42 5.42 2.54
N ALA A 109 11.03 6.49 2.06
CA ALA A 109 11.11 7.77 2.75
C ALA A 109 10.75 8.88 1.76
N THR A 110 9.98 9.86 2.23
CA THR A 110 9.68 11.07 1.47
C THR A 110 10.60 12.21 1.90
N GLU A 111 10.49 13.35 1.22
CA GLU A 111 11.23 14.57 1.57
C GLU A 111 11.03 14.98 3.04
N SER A 112 9.80 14.88 3.56
CA SER A 112 9.49 15.25 4.95
C SER A 112 9.22 14.08 5.90
N ARG A 113 9.08 12.84 5.41
CA ARG A 113 8.69 11.68 6.23
C ARG A 113 9.73 10.56 6.16
N GLN A 114 10.25 10.16 7.31
CA GLN A 114 11.22 9.06 7.42
C GLN A 114 10.56 7.68 7.43
N ASP A 115 9.30 7.57 7.89
CA ASP A 115 8.53 6.33 7.86
C ASP A 115 7.08 6.58 7.37
N PRO A 116 6.92 7.04 6.12
CA PRO A 116 5.61 7.33 5.52
C PRO A 116 4.68 6.11 5.52
N GLU A 117 5.21 4.90 5.45
CA GLU A 117 4.38 3.70 5.36
C GLU A 117 3.69 3.39 6.70
N THR A 118 4.37 3.57 7.84
CA THR A 118 3.71 3.47 9.15
C THR A 118 2.65 4.56 9.32
N ASP A 119 2.94 5.78 8.86
CA ASP A 119 1.96 6.86 8.90
C ASP A 119 0.74 6.55 8.03
N ALA A 120 0.93 5.96 6.84
CA ALA A 120 -0.17 5.54 5.97
C ALA A 120 -1.07 4.48 6.64
N VAL A 121 -0.48 3.48 7.29
CA VAL A 121 -1.24 2.45 8.03
C VAL A 121 -2.04 3.09 9.17
N ARG A 122 -1.45 4.01 9.93
CA ARG A 122 -2.14 4.77 10.98
C ARG A 122 -3.31 5.58 10.43
N GLU A 123 -3.11 6.26 9.30
CA GLU A 123 -4.15 7.07 8.68
C GLU A 123 -5.32 6.23 8.14
N ILE A 124 -5.05 5.03 7.60
CA ILE A 124 -6.07 4.08 7.20
C ILE A 124 -6.80 3.52 8.43
N ARG A 125 -6.05 3.15 9.48
CA ARG A 125 -6.57 2.68 10.76
C ARG A 125 -7.55 3.66 11.39
N HIS A 126 -7.24 4.96 11.37
CA HIS A 126 -8.11 6.00 11.90
C HIS A 126 -9.48 6.06 11.21
N VAL A 127 -9.54 5.75 9.91
CA VAL A 127 -10.79 5.79 9.13
C VAL A 127 -11.56 4.48 9.25
N MET A 128 -10.85 3.35 9.32
CA MET A 128 -11.44 2.01 9.34
C MET A 128 -11.82 1.53 10.75
N GLY A 129 -11.27 2.16 11.78
CA GLY A 129 -11.39 1.71 13.16
C GLY A 129 -10.45 0.56 13.50
N TYR A 130 -10.47 0.19 14.78
CA TYR A 130 -9.55 -0.81 15.35
C TYR A 130 -10.10 -2.23 15.34
N GLU A 131 -11.36 -2.43 14.96
CA GLU A 131 -11.98 -3.77 14.88
C GLU A 131 -11.65 -4.50 13.56
N ILE A 132 -11.44 -3.76 12.47
CA ILE A 132 -11.09 -4.34 11.16
C ILE A 132 -9.60 -4.65 11.12
N PRO A 133 -9.13 -5.91 11.06
CA PRO A 133 -7.70 -6.19 11.02
C PRO A 133 -7.03 -5.62 9.77
N ILE A 134 -5.78 -5.16 9.91
CA ILE A 134 -4.95 -4.70 8.79
C ILE A 134 -3.70 -5.58 8.75
N MET A 135 -3.57 -6.40 7.71
CA MET A 135 -2.33 -7.12 7.44
C MET A 135 -1.49 -6.31 6.48
N VAL A 136 -0.20 -6.20 6.77
CA VAL A 136 0.77 -5.51 5.91
C VAL A 136 1.87 -6.48 5.52
N ALA A 137 2.09 -6.64 4.22
CA ALA A 137 3.29 -7.29 3.71
C ALA A 137 4.38 -6.23 3.50
N PHE A 138 5.58 -6.54 3.97
CA PHE A 138 6.80 -5.74 3.78
C PHE A 138 7.87 -6.58 3.09
N ASP A 139 8.78 -5.89 2.40
CA ASP A 139 10.03 -6.45 1.91
C ASP A 139 11.01 -6.70 3.07
N LEU A 140 11.90 -7.67 2.90
CA LEU A 140 12.93 -8.01 3.90
C LEU A 140 13.91 -6.86 4.17
N HIS A 141 14.06 -5.92 3.23
CA HIS A 141 14.86 -4.71 3.38
C HIS A 141 14.12 -3.57 4.09
N GLY A 142 12.88 -3.80 4.55
CA GLY A 142 12.09 -2.80 5.25
C GLY A 142 12.76 -2.26 6.52
N ASN A 143 12.80 -0.94 6.64
CA ASN A 143 13.32 -0.18 7.77
C ASN A 143 12.16 0.21 8.71
N LYS A 144 11.58 -0.76 9.44
CA LYS A 144 10.41 -0.51 10.29
C LYS A 144 10.75 -0.27 11.75
N ASP A 145 10.11 0.75 12.34
CA ASP A 145 10.06 0.94 13.79
C ASP A 145 8.96 0.07 14.45
N LYS A 146 9.06 -0.16 15.76
CA LYS A 146 8.04 -0.89 16.54
C LYS A 146 6.67 -0.22 16.51
N ALA A 147 6.57 1.06 16.17
CA ALA A 147 5.31 1.77 16.02
C ALA A 147 4.33 1.05 15.09
N ILE A 148 4.79 0.39 14.03
CA ILE A 148 3.94 -0.35 13.09
C ILE A 148 3.10 -1.44 13.77
N LEU A 149 3.62 -2.07 14.83
CA LEU A 149 2.97 -3.15 15.56
C LEU A 149 1.74 -2.68 16.36
N ARG A 150 1.55 -1.37 16.51
CA ARG A 150 0.35 -0.79 17.14
C ARG A 150 -0.73 -0.45 16.12
N GLU A 151 -0.34 -0.30 14.86
CA GLU A 151 -1.22 0.17 13.79
C GLU A 151 -1.71 -0.98 12.90
N ALA A 152 -0.89 -2.00 12.66
CA ALA A 152 -1.23 -3.20 11.89
C ALA A 152 -1.90 -4.28 12.77
#